data_AF-A0A8H6LXN4-F1
#
_entry.id   AF-A0A8H6LXN4-F1
#
_cell.length_a   1.000
_cell.length_b   1.000
_cell.length_c   1.000
_cell.angle_alpha   90.00
_cell.angle_beta   90.00
_cell.angle_gamma   90.00
#
_symmetry.space_group_name_H-M   'P 1'
#
loop_
_entity.id
_entity.type
_entity.pdbx_description
1 polymer ?
#
loop_
_entity_poly.entity_id
_entity_poly.type
_entity_poly.pdbx_seq_one_letter_code
_entity_poly.pdbx_strand_id
1 'polypeptide(L)'
;MSTTGTLRWTPTMIWSLLGELAREENHAALYGEKKGEKTHGDTKKAIHKRIAGVLFPDTPTANETAMANKVKSKIENLRDTYRTQLKRLTQTGGGLGGNDETGDSGQDSEGEDEAEATTMSVSYIGADGPDENTSASARNLWEDILKKFPYFSDMHSHLCGRPNTIPPAITTGVGPSGPTTVIHRASQPSQAPASAPVSTSAETPARRPALAPVSTNTSGGKCTPRPSSFGTTAAAVEKAKIKIQKTPARKNFEDRLAETAEKSLAASLRIEEKKMILSQLDQLDRKRDAVFRGCENKLYTAEESRLKLETIDNTEDSLRCKLSDLDDTPELPSAKRARRSVSDSSDEDDD
;
A
#
# COMPACT_ATOMS: atom_id res chain seq x y z
N MET A 1 3.28 34.92 -9.14
CA MET A 1 4.34 34.08 -8.56
C MET A 1 3.71 33.30 -7.41
N SER A 2 3.29 32.05 -7.66
CA SER A 2 2.70 31.21 -6.61
C SER A 2 3.84 30.48 -5.92
N THR A 3 4.21 30.93 -4.73
CA THR A 3 5.14 30.22 -3.86
C THR A 3 4.53 28.86 -3.53
N THR A 4 5.07 27.80 -4.11
CA THR A 4 4.78 26.41 -3.71
C THR A 4 5.39 26.17 -2.34
N GLY A 5 4.76 26.74 -1.30
CA GLY A 5 5.13 26.48 0.07
C GLY A 5 4.98 24.99 0.37
N THR A 6 6.08 24.35 0.77
CA THR A 6 6.07 23.00 1.32
C THR A 6 5.12 22.99 2.52
N LEU A 7 4.07 22.18 2.44
CA LEU A 7 3.09 22.07 3.52
C LEU A 7 3.75 21.37 4.71
N ARG A 8 3.92 22.08 5.82
CA ARG A 8 4.45 21.52 7.05
C ARG A 8 3.32 20.86 7.84
N TRP A 9 3.40 19.54 8.03
CA TRP A 9 2.47 18.80 8.88
C TRP A 9 2.79 19.02 10.36
N THR A 10 1.87 19.64 11.10
CA THR A 10 1.99 19.75 12.55
C THR A 10 1.46 18.48 13.24
N PRO A 11 1.87 18.21 14.50
CA PRO A 11 1.32 17.08 15.25
C PRO A 11 -0.21 17.12 15.38
N THR A 12 -0.78 18.32 15.58
CA THR A 12 -2.23 18.50 15.67
C THR A 12 -2.95 18.11 14.38
N MET A 13 -2.39 18.45 13.22
CA MET A 13 -2.96 18.05 11.93
C MET A 13 -2.87 16.55 11.69
N ILE A 14 -1.80 15.89 12.15
CA ILE A 14 -1.66 14.43 12.05
C ILE A 14 -2.71 13.74 12.92
N TRP A 15 -2.95 14.23 14.14
CA TRP A 15 -4.02 13.70 14.99
C TRP A 15 -5.41 13.92 14.37
N SER A 16 -5.69 15.11 13.83
CA SER A 16 -6.95 15.36 13.11
C SER A 16 -7.11 14.46 11.89
N LEU A 17 -6.02 14.20 11.14
CA LEU A 17 -6.01 13.26 10.02
C LEU A 17 -6.37 11.86 10.48
N LEU A 18 -5.76 11.35 11.56
CA LEU A 18 -6.07 10.03 12.12
C LEU A 18 -7.54 9.96 12.58
N GLY A 19 -8.05 11.00 13.23
CA GLY A 19 -9.47 11.09 13.60
C GLY A 19 -10.41 11.01 12.41
N GLU A 20 -10.08 11.68 11.30
CA GLU A 20 -10.87 11.58 10.06
C GLU A 20 -10.75 10.19 9.39
N LEU A 21 -9.59 9.53 9.49
CA LEU A 21 -9.43 8.13 9.03
C LEU A 21 -10.23 7.14 9.90
N ALA A 22 -10.47 7.46 11.16
CA ALA A 22 -11.25 6.66 12.11
C ALA A 22 -12.74 6.60 11.78
N ARG A 23 -13.25 7.62 11.08
CA ARG A 23 -14.67 7.74 10.78
C ARG A 23 -15.12 6.58 9.90
N GLU A 24 -16.18 5.89 10.30
CA GLU A 24 -16.70 4.69 9.62
C GLU A 24 -16.93 4.91 8.12
N GLU A 25 -17.49 6.07 7.75
CA GLU A 25 -17.71 6.50 6.36
C GLU A 25 -16.42 6.50 5.51
N ASN A 26 -15.31 6.99 6.07
CA ASN A 26 -14.03 7.07 5.38
C ASN A 26 -13.30 5.72 5.45
N HIS A 27 -13.37 5.06 6.61
CA HIS A 27 -12.64 3.83 6.92
C HIS A 27 -13.07 2.68 6.01
N ALA A 28 -14.38 2.47 5.81
CA ALA A 28 -14.90 1.40 4.95
C ALA A 28 -14.44 1.53 3.49
N ALA A 29 -14.43 2.75 2.95
CA ALA A 29 -14.02 2.95 1.56
C ALA A 29 -12.50 3.00 1.37
N LEU A 30 -11.71 3.36 2.39
CA LEU A 30 -10.25 3.32 2.33
C LEU A 30 -9.68 1.92 2.54
N TYR A 31 -10.22 1.15 3.48
CA TYR A 31 -9.65 -0.12 3.96
C TYR A 31 -10.52 -1.36 3.67
N GLY A 32 -11.60 -1.20 2.91
CA GLY A 32 -12.53 -2.28 2.53
C GLY A 32 -13.73 -2.37 3.48
N GLU A 33 -14.69 -3.24 3.18
CA GLU A 33 -15.94 -3.39 3.97
C GLU A 33 -15.81 -4.43 5.09
N LYS A 34 -16.56 -4.27 6.18
CA LYS A 34 -16.82 -5.39 7.09
C LYS A 34 -17.87 -6.29 6.45
N LYS A 35 -17.84 -7.59 6.76
CA LYS A 35 -18.86 -8.53 6.28
C LYS A 35 -20.25 -8.05 6.70
N GLY A 36 -21.08 -7.65 5.73
CA GLY A 36 -22.45 -7.16 5.95
C GLY A 36 -22.62 -5.64 5.95
N GLU A 37 -21.54 -4.87 5.83
CA GLU A 37 -21.57 -3.41 5.69
C GLU A 37 -21.71 -3.03 4.21
N LYS A 38 -22.53 -2.02 3.89
CA LYS A 38 -22.69 -1.55 2.51
C LYS A 38 -21.70 -0.43 2.22
N THR A 39 -20.95 -0.51 1.13
CA THR A 39 -20.17 0.63 0.62
C THR A 39 -21.09 1.79 0.29
N HIS A 40 -20.83 2.91 0.93
CA HIS A 40 -21.08 4.19 0.30
C HIS A 40 -20.15 4.23 -0.92
N GLY A 41 -20.70 4.34 -2.13
CA GLY A 41 -19.97 4.30 -3.41
C GLY A 41 -18.97 5.45 -3.63
N ASP A 42 -18.46 6.05 -2.56
CA ASP A 42 -17.46 7.09 -2.56
C ASP A 42 -16.12 6.52 -2.98
N THR A 43 -15.52 7.15 -4.00
CA THR A 43 -14.16 6.79 -4.43
C THR A 43 -13.13 7.24 -3.38
N LYS A 44 -12.00 6.53 -3.25
CA LYS A 44 -10.87 6.93 -2.38
C LYS A 44 -10.43 8.39 -2.63
N LYS A 45 -10.49 8.84 -3.88
CA LYS A 45 -10.18 10.23 -4.27
C LYS A 45 -11.16 11.23 -3.67
N ALA A 46 -12.46 10.91 -3.61
CA ALA A 46 -13.48 11.76 -2.99
C ALA A 46 -13.26 11.88 -1.48
N ILE A 47 -12.83 10.79 -0.82
CA ILE A 47 -12.51 10.78 0.61
C ILE A 47 -11.29 11.65 0.90
N HIS A 48 -10.20 11.51 0.15
CA HIS A 48 -9.03 12.37 0.33
C HIS A 48 -9.35 13.86 0.15
N LYS A 49 -10.27 14.20 -0.77
CA LYS A 49 -10.79 15.57 -0.92
C LYS A 49 -11.59 16.03 0.28
N ARG A 50 -12.51 15.18 0.78
CA ARG A 50 -13.32 15.46 1.98
C ARG A 50 -12.43 15.72 3.19
N ILE A 51 -11.46 14.84 3.45
CA ILE A 51 -10.48 14.98 4.53
C ILE A 51 -9.66 16.27 4.35
N ALA A 52 -9.21 16.57 3.12
CA ALA A 52 -8.50 17.83 2.86
C ALA A 52 -9.36 19.07 3.17
N GLY A 53 -10.66 19.04 2.85
CA GLY A 53 -11.58 20.13 3.19
C GLY A 53 -11.76 20.33 4.70
N VAL A 54 -11.75 19.25 5.49
CA VAL A 54 -11.83 19.32 6.95
C VAL A 54 -10.52 19.84 7.56
N LEU A 55 -9.37 19.37 7.07
CA LEU A 55 -8.06 19.75 7.61
C LEU A 55 -7.61 21.15 7.18
N PHE A 56 -8.09 21.63 6.03
CA PHE A 56 -7.61 22.87 5.41
C PHE A 56 -8.78 23.76 4.93
N PRO A 57 -9.66 24.22 5.84
CA PRO A 57 -10.86 24.97 5.47
C PRO A 57 -10.55 26.29 4.74
N ASP A 58 -9.39 26.89 5.03
CA ASP A 58 -8.98 28.17 4.44
C ASP A 58 -8.35 28.02 3.04
N THR A 59 -8.18 26.80 2.53
CA THR A 59 -7.56 26.61 1.22
C THR A 59 -8.54 26.92 0.08
N PRO A 60 -8.14 27.72 -0.93
CA PRO A 60 -9.01 28.02 -2.06
C PRO A 60 -9.42 26.73 -2.79
N THR A 61 -10.67 26.67 -3.25
CA THR A 61 -11.22 25.51 -4.01
C THR A 61 -10.37 25.12 -5.22
N ALA A 62 -9.67 26.09 -5.83
CA ALA A 62 -8.72 25.84 -6.92
C ALA A 62 -7.58 24.87 -6.55
N ASN A 63 -7.23 24.75 -5.26
CA ASN A 63 -6.14 23.91 -4.77
C ASN A 63 -6.60 22.60 -4.12
N GLU A 64 -7.91 22.30 -4.14
CA GLU A 64 -8.49 21.14 -3.46
C GLU A 64 -7.83 19.81 -3.88
N THR A 65 -7.58 19.61 -5.19
CA THR A 65 -6.97 18.37 -5.69
C THR A 65 -5.50 18.24 -5.26
N ALA A 66 -4.76 19.35 -5.21
CA ALA A 66 -3.38 19.34 -4.73
C ALA A 66 -3.31 19.01 -3.24
N MET A 67 -4.23 19.55 -2.44
CA MET A 67 -4.33 19.24 -1.01
C MET A 67 -4.75 17.79 -0.76
N ALA A 68 -5.70 17.26 -1.54
CA ALA A 68 -6.09 15.85 -1.49
C ALA A 68 -4.90 14.92 -1.79
N ASN A 69 -4.05 15.27 -2.76
CA ASN A 69 -2.82 14.51 -3.05
C ASN A 69 -1.83 14.58 -1.88
N LYS A 70 -1.66 15.74 -1.25
CA LYS A 70 -0.81 15.88 -0.05
C LYS A 70 -1.32 15.04 1.12
N VAL A 71 -2.64 14.99 1.33
CA VAL A 71 -3.28 14.12 2.34
C VAL A 71 -3.00 12.66 2.01
N LYS A 72 -3.23 12.22 0.77
CA LYS A 72 -2.93 10.85 0.31
C LYS A 72 -1.48 10.46 0.61
N SER A 73 -0.52 11.27 0.16
CA SER A 73 0.90 10.99 0.38
C SER A 73 1.26 10.95 1.87
N LYS A 74 0.61 11.77 2.70
CA LYS A 74 0.84 11.72 4.15
C LYS A 74 0.29 10.44 4.79
N ILE A 75 -0.87 9.95 4.35
CA ILE A 75 -1.45 8.68 4.81
C ILE A 75 -0.51 7.52 4.44
N GLU A 76 0.00 7.50 3.21
CA GLU A 76 0.96 6.48 2.74
C GLU A 76 2.23 6.48 3.60
N ASN A 77 2.82 7.66 3.82
CA ASN A 77 3.99 7.84 4.68
C ASN A 77 3.76 7.36 6.13
N LEU A 78 2.59 7.63 6.72
CA LEU A 78 2.23 7.14 8.06
C LEU A 78 2.11 5.62 8.09
N ARG A 79 1.50 5.02 7.06
CA ARG A 79 1.37 3.56 6.92
C ARG A 79 2.73 2.88 6.79
N ASP A 80 3.66 3.45 6.03
CA ASP A 80 4.98 2.86 5.86
C ASP A 80 5.81 2.99 7.14
N THR A 81 5.74 4.13 7.82
CA THR A 81 6.34 4.30 9.16
C THR A 81 5.77 3.28 10.15
N TYR A 82 4.45 3.09 10.17
CA TYR A 82 3.80 2.07 10.99
C TYR A 82 4.28 0.66 10.68
N ARG A 83 4.36 0.27 9.41
CA ARG A 83 4.86 -1.05 9.00
C ARG A 83 6.30 -1.27 9.45
N THR A 84 7.16 -0.26 9.37
CA THR A 84 8.54 -0.34 9.87
C THR A 84 8.58 -0.58 11.38
N GLN A 85 7.77 0.14 12.16
CA GLN A 85 7.68 -0.09 13.60
C GLN A 85 7.05 -1.43 13.95
N LEU A 86 6.04 -1.87 13.19
CA LEU A 86 5.41 -3.18 13.36
C LEU A 86 6.42 -4.30 13.08
N LYS A 87 7.22 -4.19 12.01
CA LYS A 87 8.31 -5.14 11.73
C LYS A 87 9.27 -5.24 12.91
N ARG A 88 9.68 -4.11 13.48
CA ARG A 88 10.53 -4.06 14.68
C ARG A 88 9.89 -4.74 15.90
N LEU A 89 8.59 -4.56 16.10
CA LEU A 89 7.83 -5.22 17.16
C LEU A 89 7.76 -6.74 16.95
N THR A 90 7.62 -7.17 15.70
CA THR A 90 7.53 -8.59 15.32
C THR A 90 8.90 -9.28 15.25
N GLN A 91 9.99 -8.57 15.00
CA GLN A 91 11.34 -9.15 14.88
C GLN A 91 11.94 -9.43 16.26
N THR A 92 11.39 -10.39 16.99
CA THR A 92 11.93 -10.85 18.28
C THR A 92 12.74 -12.11 18.06
N GLY A 93 14.06 -11.98 17.92
CA GLY A 93 14.96 -13.14 17.79
C GLY A 93 16.28 -12.89 17.07
N GLY A 94 16.40 -11.81 16.28
CA GLY A 94 17.69 -11.36 15.77
C GLY A 94 18.39 -10.58 16.88
N GLY A 95 19.44 -11.15 17.49
CA GLY A 95 20.12 -10.55 18.64
C GLY A 95 20.41 -9.05 18.46
N LEU A 96 20.31 -8.31 19.57
CA LEU A 96 20.51 -6.86 19.77
C LEU A 96 21.86 -6.27 19.25
N GLY A 97 22.59 -6.94 18.37
CA GLY A 97 23.91 -6.54 17.86
C GLY A 97 23.98 -6.30 16.34
N GLY A 98 22.85 -6.25 15.63
CA GLY A 98 22.82 -6.18 14.17
C GLY A 98 22.39 -4.82 13.59
N ASN A 99 23.18 -3.78 13.84
CA ASN A 99 23.30 -2.59 12.99
C ASN A 99 22.04 -1.69 12.80
N ASP A 100 21.83 -0.80 13.77
CA ASP A 100 21.03 0.41 13.62
C ASP A 100 21.75 1.41 12.68
N GLU A 101 21.72 1.21 11.37
CA GLU A 101 21.86 2.30 10.39
C GLU A 101 20.94 2.03 9.20
N THR A 102 19.72 2.57 9.29
CA THR A 102 18.95 3.20 8.21
C THR A 102 19.34 2.83 6.77
N GLY A 103 19.20 1.55 6.43
CA GLY A 103 19.24 1.06 5.05
C GLY A 103 17.90 1.34 4.38
N ASP A 104 17.84 2.45 3.66
CA ASP A 104 16.99 2.77 2.51
C ASP A 104 16.10 1.61 2.04
N SER A 105 14.84 1.60 2.49
CA SER A 105 13.79 0.75 1.94
C SER A 105 13.15 1.43 0.72
N GLY A 106 13.96 1.72 -0.29
CA GLY A 106 13.52 2.04 -1.64
C GLY A 106 13.21 0.76 -2.41
N GLN A 107 12.16 0.04 -2.00
CA GLN A 107 11.65 -1.07 -2.79
C GLN A 107 10.14 -0.98 -2.86
N ASP A 108 9.67 -0.37 -3.94
CA ASP A 108 8.29 -0.44 -4.44
C ASP A 108 8.00 -1.88 -4.90
N SER A 109 8.05 -2.82 -3.97
CA SER A 109 7.58 -4.17 -4.19
C SER A 109 6.08 -4.18 -3.91
N GLU A 110 5.29 -3.78 -4.91
CA GLU A 110 3.85 -4.09 -4.98
C GLU A 110 3.62 -5.59 -5.32
N GLY A 111 4.48 -6.46 -4.81
CA GLY A 111 4.27 -7.90 -4.75
C GLY A 111 3.55 -8.24 -3.46
N GLU A 112 2.23 -8.12 -3.48
CA GLU A 112 1.37 -8.91 -2.60
C GLU A 112 1.57 -10.38 -2.97
N ASP A 113 2.59 -11.05 -2.41
CA ASP A 113 2.73 -12.52 -2.32
C ASP A 113 4.18 -12.87 -1.92
N GLU A 114 4.50 -12.82 -0.63
CA GLU A 114 5.33 -13.84 0.03
C GLU A 114 5.41 -13.53 1.53
N ALA A 115 4.58 -14.25 2.29
CA ALA A 115 4.74 -14.40 3.72
C ALA A 115 5.99 -15.26 3.97
N GLU A 116 7.17 -14.62 3.97
CA GLU A 116 8.39 -15.26 4.44
C GLU A 116 8.21 -15.59 5.93
N ALA A 117 7.95 -16.87 6.20
CA ALA A 117 7.60 -17.42 7.50
C ALA A 117 8.79 -17.39 8.47
N THR A 118 9.15 -16.19 8.93
CA THR A 118 9.96 -16.03 10.12
C THR A 118 9.15 -16.64 11.26
N THR A 119 9.63 -17.76 11.81
CA THR A 119 8.99 -18.52 12.89
C THR A 119 8.99 -17.67 14.17
N MET A 120 7.99 -16.80 14.25
CA MET A 120 7.83 -15.76 15.25
C MET A 120 7.01 -16.29 16.42
N SER A 121 7.67 -16.55 17.55
CA SER A 121 6.99 -16.56 18.85
C SER A 121 6.73 -15.12 19.30
N VAL A 122 6.09 -14.33 18.44
CA VAL A 122 5.72 -12.95 18.76
C VAL A 122 4.45 -13.02 19.60
N SER A 123 4.49 -12.39 20.77
CA SER A 123 3.29 -12.13 21.56
C SER A 123 2.31 -11.37 20.67
N TYR A 124 1.22 -12.02 20.29
CA TYR A 124 0.15 -11.39 19.53
C TYR A 124 -0.36 -10.18 20.30
N ILE A 125 -0.34 -8.99 19.67
CA ILE A 125 -0.87 -7.76 20.24
C ILE A 125 -2.17 -7.46 19.50
N GLY A 126 -3.28 -7.36 20.25
CA GLY A 126 -4.60 -7.08 19.70
C GLY A 126 -4.73 -5.64 19.23
N ALA A 127 -5.87 -5.33 18.58
CA ALA A 127 -6.15 -3.98 18.11
C ALA A 127 -6.13 -2.92 19.24
N ASP A 128 -6.48 -3.32 20.46
CA ASP A 128 -6.46 -2.44 21.64
C ASP A 128 -5.06 -2.25 22.25
N GLY A 129 -4.03 -2.83 21.63
CA GLY A 129 -2.66 -2.79 22.10
C GLY A 129 -2.32 -3.90 23.09
N PRO A 130 -1.19 -3.77 23.81
CA PRO A 130 -0.72 -4.77 24.77
C PRO A 130 -1.70 -4.98 25.93
N ASP A 131 -2.03 -6.23 26.21
CA ASP A 131 -2.87 -6.65 27.34
C ASP A 131 -2.03 -7.24 28.50
N GLU A 132 -2.70 -7.70 29.56
CA GLU A 132 -2.05 -8.36 30.72
C GLU A 132 -1.26 -9.62 30.32
N ASN A 133 -1.66 -10.27 29.23
CA ASN A 133 -1.02 -11.48 28.70
C ASN A 133 0.18 -11.17 27.80
N THR A 134 0.39 -9.91 27.43
CA THR A 134 1.49 -9.50 26.57
C THR A 134 2.81 -9.53 27.35
N SER A 135 3.83 -10.17 26.78
CA SER A 135 5.14 -10.32 27.41
C SER A 135 5.76 -8.96 27.78
N ALA A 136 6.51 -8.90 28.89
CA ALA A 136 7.15 -7.67 29.34
C ALA A 136 8.11 -7.09 28.27
N SER A 137 8.78 -7.95 27.50
CA SER A 137 9.64 -7.53 26.40
C SER A 137 8.86 -6.84 25.27
N ALA A 138 7.71 -7.40 24.86
CA ALA A 138 6.86 -6.79 23.86
C ALA A 138 6.24 -5.46 24.34
N ARG A 139 5.84 -5.38 25.62
CA ARG A 139 5.39 -4.12 26.24
C ARG A 139 6.47 -3.03 26.23
N ASN A 140 7.70 -3.38 26.60
CA ASN A 140 8.82 -2.43 26.58
C ASN A 140 9.12 -1.92 25.16
N LEU A 141 9.07 -2.80 24.16
CA LEU A 141 9.24 -2.42 22.75
C LEU A 141 8.10 -1.52 22.26
N TRP A 142 6.85 -1.85 22.64
CA TRP A 142 5.69 -1.02 22.34
C TRP A 142 5.83 0.39 22.92
N GLU A 143 6.24 0.52 24.18
CA GLU A 143 6.49 1.82 24.81
C GLU A 143 7.62 2.61 24.13
N ASP A 144 8.71 1.94 23.72
CA ASP A 144 9.79 2.59 22.95
C ASP A 144 9.29 3.07 21.57
N ILE A 145 8.46 2.28 20.90
CA ILE A 145 7.82 2.68 19.65
C ILE A 145 6.93 3.90 19.87
N LEU A 146 6.12 3.94 20.94
CA LEU A 146 5.26 5.10 21.22
C LEU A 146 6.06 6.38 21.48
N LYS A 147 7.24 6.28 22.10
CA LYS A 147 8.14 7.44 22.29
C LYS A 147 8.64 7.99 20.94
N LYS A 148 8.97 7.11 19.98
CA LYS A 148 9.49 7.49 18.66
C LYS A 148 8.39 7.88 17.67
N PHE A 149 7.25 7.21 17.75
CA PHE A 149 6.11 7.36 16.86
C PHE A 149 4.81 7.37 17.70
N PRO A 150 4.43 8.53 18.28
CA PRO A 150 3.27 8.65 19.18
C PRO A 150 1.94 8.22 18.56
N TYR A 151 1.85 8.22 17.23
CA TYR A 151 0.66 7.83 16.46
C TYR A 151 0.49 6.31 16.32
N PHE A 152 1.45 5.52 16.81
CA PHE A 152 1.48 4.07 16.59
C PHE A 152 0.25 3.35 17.16
N SER A 153 -0.17 3.70 18.39
CA SER A 153 -1.30 3.03 19.05
C SER A 153 -2.60 3.18 18.25
N ASP A 154 -2.94 4.40 17.88
CA ASP A 154 -4.15 4.68 17.11
C ASP A 154 -4.07 4.01 15.74
N MET A 155 -2.95 4.16 15.04
CA MET A 155 -2.75 3.47 13.77
C MET A 155 -2.88 1.95 13.87
N HIS A 156 -2.33 1.35 14.93
CA HIS A 156 -2.44 -0.08 15.18
C HIS A 156 -3.90 -0.50 15.34
N SER A 157 -4.65 0.21 16.20
CA SER A 157 -6.07 -0.06 16.41
C SER A 157 -6.87 0.03 15.09
N HIS A 158 -6.59 1.05 14.27
CA HIS A 158 -7.28 1.26 13.00
C HIS A 158 -6.99 0.18 11.96
N LEU A 159 -5.75 -0.29 11.89
CA LEU A 159 -5.30 -1.27 10.90
C LEU A 159 -5.57 -2.71 11.33
N CYS A 160 -5.51 -3.00 12.63
CA CYS A 160 -5.75 -4.33 13.19
C CYS A 160 -7.22 -4.60 13.52
N GLY A 161 -8.06 -3.56 13.65
CA GLY A 161 -9.48 -3.69 13.98
C GLY A 161 -10.35 -4.35 12.89
N ARG A 162 -9.78 -4.75 11.74
CA ARG A 162 -10.53 -5.41 10.65
C ARG A 162 -10.03 -6.84 10.40
N PRO A 163 -10.94 -7.83 10.42
CA PRO A 163 -10.60 -9.25 10.25
C PRO A 163 -10.05 -9.60 8.85
N ASN A 164 -10.17 -8.69 7.87
CA ASN A 164 -9.70 -8.90 6.49
C ASN A 164 -8.37 -8.22 6.16
N THR A 165 -7.83 -7.35 7.02
CA THR A 165 -6.61 -6.57 6.71
C THR A 165 -5.35 -7.27 7.20
N ILE A 166 -5.48 -8.19 8.16
CA ILE A 166 -4.39 -9.04 8.63
C ILE A 166 -5.02 -10.41 8.91
N PRO A 167 -4.87 -11.42 8.02
CA PRO A 167 -5.06 -12.79 8.48
C PRO A 167 -3.90 -13.11 9.44
N PRO A 168 -4.15 -13.44 10.72
CA PRO A 168 -3.12 -14.06 11.55
C PRO A 168 -2.96 -15.51 11.07
N ALA A 169 -2.38 -15.70 9.89
CA ALA A 169 -1.81 -16.97 9.52
C ALA A 169 -0.43 -17.03 10.17
N ILE A 170 -0.39 -17.54 11.41
CA ILE A 170 0.86 -17.97 12.00
C ILE A 170 1.18 -19.30 11.34
N THR A 171 2.12 -19.30 10.39
CA THR A 171 2.67 -20.53 9.82
C THR A 171 3.49 -21.19 10.92
N THR A 172 2.90 -22.13 11.64
CA THR A 172 3.62 -22.97 12.60
C THR A 172 4.67 -23.81 11.87
N GLY A 173 5.85 -23.93 12.48
CA GLY A 173 7.04 -24.55 11.89
C GLY A 173 6.81 -25.95 11.33
N VAL A 174 7.71 -26.35 10.42
CA VAL A 174 7.68 -27.63 9.73
C VAL A 174 7.91 -28.77 10.73
N GLY A 175 6.84 -29.43 11.15
CA GLY A 175 6.93 -30.69 11.89
C GLY A 175 7.31 -31.85 10.96
N PRO A 176 7.61 -33.04 11.49
CA PRO A 176 7.88 -34.24 10.68
C PRO A 176 6.72 -34.63 9.74
N SER A 177 5.54 -34.05 9.93
CA SER A 177 4.34 -34.21 9.07
C SER A 177 4.18 -33.12 8.00
N GLY A 178 5.15 -32.21 7.87
CA GLY A 178 5.10 -31.10 6.91
C GLY A 178 4.55 -29.78 7.48
N PRO A 179 4.46 -28.73 6.64
CA PRO A 179 3.97 -27.42 7.05
C PRO A 179 2.50 -27.51 7.46
N THR A 180 2.20 -27.14 8.71
CA THR A 180 0.83 -27.14 9.24
C THR A 180 0.43 -25.70 9.54
N THR A 181 -0.70 -25.25 8.99
CA THR A 181 -1.21 -23.89 9.23
C THR A 181 -2.16 -23.92 10.43
N VAL A 182 -1.80 -23.27 11.54
CA VAL A 182 -2.68 -23.09 12.70
C VAL A 182 -3.24 -21.68 12.67
N ILE A 183 -4.53 -21.56 12.39
CA ILE A 183 -5.24 -20.28 12.42
C ILE A 183 -5.62 -20.00 13.88
N HIS A 184 -4.84 -19.14 14.56
CA HIS A 184 -5.22 -18.64 15.88
C HIS A 184 -6.37 -17.65 15.73
N ARG A 185 -7.59 -18.13 15.88
CA ARG A 185 -8.76 -17.28 16.06
C ARG A 185 -8.78 -16.82 17.51
N ALA A 186 -8.73 -15.50 17.76
CA ALA A 186 -8.97 -14.96 19.09
C ALA A 186 -10.30 -15.55 19.62
N SER A 187 -10.25 -16.14 20.81
CA SER A 187 -11.41 -16.72 21.48
C SER A 187 -12.48 -15.63 21.57
N GLN A 188 -13.53 -15.71 20.73
CA GLN A 188 -14.66 -14.81 20.88
C GLN A 188 -15.21 -14.99 22.30
N PRO A 189 -15.60 -13.91 23.00
CA PRO A 189 -16.26 -14.05 24.29
C PRO A 189 -17.48 -14.96 24.08
N SER A 190 -17.43 -16.12 24.72
CA SER A 190 -18.48 -17.13 24.68
C SER A 190 -19.80 -16.43 25.04
N GLN A 191 -20.71 -16.32 24.07
CA GLN A 191 -22.08 -15.98 24.39
C GLN A 191 -22.59 -17.07 25.32
N ALA A 192 -22.79 -16.70 26.59
CA ALA A 192 -23.40 -17.56 27.58
C ALA A 192 -24.73 -18.10 27.02
N PRO A 193 -25.03 -19.41 27.19
CA PRO A 193 -26.26 -19.98 26.70
C PRO A 193 -27.45 -19.28 27.36
N ALA A 194 -28.23 -18.57 26.53
CA ALA A 194 -29.49 -17.96 26.92
C ALA A 194 -30.40 -19.07 27.49
N SER A 195 -30.81 -18.86 28.74
CA SER A 195 -31.77 -19.72 29.44
C SER A 195 -33.13 -19.67 28.75
N ALA A 196 -33.80 -20.82 28.75
CA ALA A 196 -35.04 -21.14 28.05
C ALA A 196 -36.19 -20.12 28.21
N PRO A 197 -37.07 -19.96 27.21
CA PRO A 197 -38.34 -19.30 27.39
C PRO A 197 -39.41 -20.30 27.89
N VAL A 198 -40.03 -19.94 29.02
CA VAL A 198 -41.25 -20.54 29.55
C VAL A 198 -42.42 -20.31 28.58
N SER A 199 -43.13 -21.40 28.29
CA SER A 199 -44.42 -21.39 27.60
C SER A 199 -45.49 -20.69 28.42
N THR A 200 -46.27 -19.80 27.81
CA THR A 200 -47.63 -19.49 28.27
C THR A 200 -48.51 -19.20 27.05
N SER A 201 -49.69 -19.83 27.06
CA SER A 201 -50.61 -19.96 25.93
C SER A 201 -51.51 -18.75 25.71
N ALA A 202 -51.89 -18.60 24.42
CA ALA A 202 -53.20 -18.22 23.88
C ALA A 202 -53.81 -16.84 24.21
N GLU A 203 -54.01 -16.02 23.16
CA GLU A 203 -55.37 -15.68 22.67
C GLU A 203 -55.32 -15.10 21.23
N THR A 204 -56.29 -15.49 20.40
CA THR A 204 -56.61 -15.07 19.01
C THR A 204 -57.97 -14.34 19.10
N PRO A 205 -58.39 -13.31 18.30
CA PRO A 205 -58.41 -13.38 16.83
C PRO A 205 -58.41 -12.07 15.98
N ALA A 206 -58.31 -12.30 14.66
CA ALA A 206 -58.80 -11.51 13.51
C ALA A 206 -57.99 -10.24 13.16
N ARG A 207 -57.58 -9.94 11.91
CA ARG A 207 -58.42 -9.85 10.69
C ARG A 207 -57.52 -9.55 9.47
N ARG A 208 -57.77 -10.25 8.36
CA ARG A 208 -57.25 -9.99 6.99
C ARG A 208 -57.84 -8.68 6.43
N PRO A 209 -57.21 -7.99 5.45
CA PRO A 209 -57.31 -8.47 4.07
C PRO A 209 -56.02 -8.33 3.23
N ALA A 210 -55.96 -9.16 2.21
CA ALA A 210 -55.04 -9.11 1.08
C ALA A 210 -55.41 -7.98 0.12
N LEU A 211 -54.42 -7.52 -0.67
CA LEU A 211 -54.45 -7.29 -2.13
C LEU A 211 -53.36 -6.28 -2.54
N ALA A 212 -52.38 -6.74 -3.33
CA ALA A 212 -51.91 -6.11 -4.59
C ALA A 212 -50.53 -6.67 -5.02
N PRO A 213 -50.44 -7.38 -6.17
CA PRO A 213 -49.22 -7.49 -6.95
C PRO A 213 -49.22 -6.44 -8.07
N VAL A 214 -48.19 -5.60 -8.14
CA VAL A 214 -47.99 -4.67 -9.26
C VAL A 214 -46.82 -5.14 -10.13
N SER A 215 -47.23 -5.49 -11.36
CA SER A 215 -46.57 -5.28 -12.65
C SER A 215 -45.17 -5.84 -12.88
N THR A 216 -45.19 -7.01 -13.52
CA THR A 216 -44.48 -7.31 -14.77
C THR A 216 -44.18 -6.08 -15.64
N ASN A 217 -42.92 -5.90 -16.03
CA ASN A 217 -42.62 -5.30 -17.33
C ASN A 217 -41.56 -6.10 -18.09
N THR A 218 -42.10 -6.74 -19.12
CA THR A 218 -41.53 -7.39 -20.29
C THR A 218 -40.64 -6.44 -21.10
N SER A 219 -39.42 -6.86 -21.42
CA SER A 219 -38.87 -6.75 -22.78
C SER A 219 -37.57 -7.55 -22.91
N GLY A 220 -37.74 -8.87 -23.09
CA GLY A 220 -36.69 -9.71 -23.65
C GLY A 220 -36.49 -9.34 -25.12
N GLY A 221 -35.53 -8.46 -25.39
CA GLY A 221 -35.04 -8.19 -26.74
C GLY A 221 -34.20 -9.35 -27.24
N LYS A 222 -34.82 -10.25 -28.03
CA LYS A 222 -34.10 -11.18 -28.90
C LYS A 222 -33.23 -10.37 -29.87
N CYS A 223 -31.93 -10.33 -29.59
CA CYS A 223 -30.92 -9.83 -30.52
C CYS A 223 -30.78 -10.84 -31.65
N THR A 224 -31.49 -10.62 -32.76
CA THR A 224 -31.23 -11.33 -34.01
C THR A 224 -29.92 -10.81 -34.62
N PRO A 225 -29.02 -11.68 -35.10
CA PRO A 225 -27.79 -11.27 -35.75
C PRO A 225 -28.11 -10.44 -37.00
N ARG A 226 -27.72 -9.17 -36.96
CA ARG A 226 -27.81 -8.25 -38.09
C ARG A 226 -26.92 -8.81 -39.22
N PRO A 227 -27.43 -9.05 -40.44
CA PRO A 227 -26.60 -9.51 -41.55
C PRO A 227 -25.54 -8.45 -41.84
N SER A 228 -24.29 -8.84 -41.63
CA SER A 228 -23.13 -8.00 -41.88
C SER A 228 -22.97 -7.80 -43.38
N SER A 229 -23.37 -6.62 -43.86
CA SER A 229 -23.04 -6.15 -45.21
C SER A 229 -21.56 -5.76 -45.26
N PHE A 230 -20.68 -6.75 -45.38
CA PHE A 230 -19.28 -6.55 -45.78
C PHE A 230 -19.23 -6.22 -47.28
N GLY A 231 -19.55 -4.96 -47.63
CA GLY A 231 -19.17 -4.38 -48.90
C GLY A 231 -17.69 -4.02 -48.86
N THR A 232 -16.80 -5.01 -49.03
CA THR A 232 -15.36 -4.78 -49.13
C THR A 232 -15.07 -4.07 -50.45
N THR A 233 -15.08 -2.73 -50.45
CA THR A 233 -14.79 -1.95 -51.65
C THR A 233 -13.33 -2.19 -52.06
N ALA A 234 -13.06 -2.27 -53.36
CA ALA A 234 -11.70 -2.46 -53.88
C ALA A 234 -10.70 -1.40 -53.36
N ALA A 235 -11.20 -0.20 -53.05
CA ALA A 235 -10.43 0.87 -52.40
C ALA A 235 -10.01 0.54 -50.95
N ALA A 236 -10.85 -0.18 -50.19
CA ALA A 236 -10.50 -0.66 -48.85
C ALA A 236 -9.43 -1.78 -48.93
N VAL A 237 -9.50 -2.64 -49.95
CA VAL A 237 -8.50 -3.69 -50.20
C VAL A 237 -7.15 -3.10 -50.60
N GLU A 238 -7.11 -2.08 -51.45
CA GLU A 238 -5.84 -1.40 -51.81
C GLU A 238 -5.24 -0.60 -50.64
N LYS A 239 -6.06 0.09 -49.84
CA LYS A 239 -5.59 0.70 -48.58
C LYS A 239 -5.07 -0.34 -47.59
N ALA A 240 -5.67 -1.53 -47.54
CA ALA A 240 -5.18 -2.62 -46.71
C ALA A 240 -3.84 -3.18 -47.22
N LYS A 241 -3.65 -3.35 -48.54
CA LYS A 241 -2.37 -3.82 -49.12
C LYS A 241 -1.21 -2.87 -48.85
N ILE A 242 -1.41 -1.56 -49.00
CA ILE A 242 -0.39 -0.55 -48.67
C ILE A 242 -0.03 -0.62 -47.17
N LYS A 243 -0.99 -0.96 -46.31
CA LYS A 243 -0.76 -1.13 -44.86
C LYS A 243 -0.04 -2.44 -44.51
N ILE A 244 -0.25 -3.52 -45.28
CA ILE A 244 0.39 -4.83 -45.05
C ILE A 244 1.86 -4.82 -45.50
N GLN A 245 2.22 -4.08 -46.56
CA GLN A 245 3.62 -3.99 -47.02
C GLN A 245 4.57 -3.26 -46.06
N LYS A 246 4.04 -2.58 -45.04
CA LYS A 246 4.82 -1.83 -44.05
C LYS A 246 4.94 -2.54 -42.70
N THR A 247 4.74 -3.86 -42.64
CA THR A 247 5.14 -4.60 -41.44
C THR A 247 6.67 -4.60 -41.35
N PRO A 248 7.27 -4.05 -40.28
CA PRO A 248 8.72 -4.08 -40.12
C PRO A 248 9.19 -5.52 -40.23
N ALA A 249 10.30 -5.73 -40.95
CA ALA A 249 10.92 -7.04 -41.07
C ALA A 249 10.99 -7.66 -39.66
N ARG A 250 10.48 -8.88 -39.52
CA ARG A 250 10.50 -9.59 -38.24
C ARG A 250 11.95 -9.68 -37.81
N LYS A 251 12.34 -8.90 -36.79
CA LYS A 251 13.62 -9.08 -36.10
C LYS A 251 13.74 -10.57 -35.76
N ASN A 252 14.90 -11.15 -36.01
CA ASN A 252 15.08 -12.57 -35.75
C ASN A 252 14.86 -12.82 -34.23
N PHE A 253 14.49 -14.04 -33.87
CA PHE A 253 14.30 -14.39 -32.46
C PHE A 253 15.57 -14.09 -31.64
N GLU A 254 16.73 -14.37 -32.22
CA GLU A 254 18.05 -14.08 -31.66
C GLU A 254 18.25 -12.58 -31.38
N ASP A 255 17.86 -11.70 -32.31
CA ASP A 255 17.98 -10.24 -32.12
C ASP A 255 17.11 -9.74 -30.96
N ARG A 256 15.90 -10.31 -30.81
CA ARG A 256 15.00 -9.93 -29.70
C ARG A 256 15.54 -10.40 -28.35
N LEU A 257 16.17 -11.58 -28.32
CA LEU A 257 16.80 -12.10 -27.11
C LEU A 257 18.02 -11.24 -26.73
N ALA A 258 18.86 -10.89 -27.69
CA ALA A 258 19.99 -9.99 -27.49
C ALA A 258 19.55 -8.60 -26.98
N GLU A 259 18.52 -8.00 -27.59
CA GLU A 259 17.96 -6.70 -27.16
C GLU A 259 17.41 -6.76 -25.73
N THR A 260 16.84 -7.90 -25.32
CA THR A 260 16.33 -8.08 -23.95
C THR A 260 17.48 -8.24 -22.94
N ALA A 261 18.51 -8.99 -23.29
CA ALA A 261 19.71 -9.16 -22.45
C ALA A 261 20.46 -7.84 -22.27
N GLU A 262 20.63 -7.06 -23.34
CA GLU A 262 21.27 -5.74 -23.30
C GLU A 262 20.49 -4.76 -22.41
N LYS A 263 19.16 -4.72 -22.55
CA LYS A 263 18.30 -3.91 -21.68
C LYS A 263 18.38 -4.32 -20.22
N SER A 264 18.40 -5.62 -19.94
CA SER A 264 18.55 -6.14 -18.57
C SER A 264 19.89 -5.77 -17.96
N LEU A 265 20.98 -5.86 -18.74
CA LEU A 265 22.31 -5.46 -18.29
C LEU A 265 22.38 -3.94 -18.02
N ALA A 266 21.83 -3.13 -18.92
CA ALA A 266 21.77 -1.68 -18.75
C ALA A 266 20.94 -1.28 -17.52
N ALA A 267 19.82 -1.95 -17.25
CA ALA A 267 19.03 -1.73 -16.04
C ALA A 267 19.82 -2.09 -14.78
N SER A 268 20.54 -3.21 -14.78
CA SER A 268 21.39 -3.62 -13.66
C SER A 268 22.50 -2.61 -13.37
N LEU A 269 23.19 -2.11 -14.41
CA LEU A 269 24.23 -1.09 -14.26
C LEU A 269 23.68 0.22 -13.66
N ARG A 270 22.48 0.65 -14.06
CA ARG A 270 21.83 1.83 -13.49
C ARG A 270 21.46 1.66 -12.02
N ILE A 271 20.98 0.47 -11.64
CA ILE A 271 20.67 0.17 -10.23
C ILE A 271 21.95 0.27 -9.39
N GLU A 272 23.06 -0.28 -9.87
CA GLU A 272 24.34 -0.21 -9.14
C GLU A 272 24.89 1.23 -9.09
N GLU A 273 24.77 2.00 -10.17
CA GLU A 273 25.14 3.43 -10.17
C GLU A 273 24.30 4.25 -9.18
N LYS A 274 22.98 4.03 -9.16
CA LYS A 274 22.07 4.66 -8.19
C LYS A 274 22.47 4.34 -6.76
N LYS A 275 22.76 3.06 -6.48
CA LYS A 275 23.23 2.60 -5.17
C LYS A 275 24.56 3.24 -4.77
N MET A 276 25.50 3.39 -5.71
CA MET A 276 26.76 4.07 -5.47
C MET A 276 26.55 5.55 -5.12
N ILE A 277 25.67 6.26 -5.83
CA ILE A 277 25.35 7.66 -5.55
C ILE A 277 24.72 7.81 -4.15
N LEU A 278 23.78 6.94 -3.79
CA LEU A 278 23.14 6.95 -2.47
C LEU A 278 24.18 6.72 -1.35
N SER A 279 25.13 5.80 -1.55
CA SER A 279 26.22 5.59 -0.60
C SER A 279 27.13 6.82 -0.46
N GLN A 280 27.38 7.56 -1.55
CA GLN A 280 28.15 8.80 -1.49
C GLN A 280 27.41 9.92 -0.74
N LEU A 281 26.08 10.02 -0.90
CA LEU A 281 25.26 10.96 -0.15
C LEU A 281 25.33 10.70 1.36
N ASP A 282 25.23 9.43 1.79
CA ASP A 282 25.37 9.06 3.20
C ASP A 282 26.76 9.45 3.77
N GLN A 283 27.83 9.29 2.99
CA GLN A 283 29.16 9.75 3.39
C GLN A 283 29.25 11.29 3.54
N LEU A 284 28.49 12.05 2.75
CA LEU A 284 28.43 13.51 2.89
C LEU A 284 27.71 13.92 4.17
N ASP A 285 26.64 13.23 4.55
CA ASP A 285 25.94 13.47 5.83
C ASP A 285 26.86 13.20 7.02
N ARG A 286 27.60 12.08 7.02
CA ARG A 286 28.61 11.81 8.06
C ARG A 286 29.70 12.88 8.14
N LYS A 287 30.13 13.43 6.99
CA LYS A 287 31.12 14.52 6.92
C LYS A 287 30.54 15.82 7.47
N ARG A 288 29.29 16.14 7.15
CA ARG A 288 28.56 17.31 7.66
C ARG A 288 28.49 17.26 9.18
N ASP A 289 28.12 16.11 9.74
CA ASP A 289 28.11 15.89 11.19
C ASP A 289 29.50 16.03 11.83
N ALA A 290 30.54 15.54 11.15
CA ALA A 290 31.92 15.72 11.62
C ALA A 290 32.35 17.19 11.63
N VAL A 291 31.91 17.99 10.66
CA VAL A 291 32.16 19.44 10.64
C VAL A 291 31.43 20.13 11.80
N PHE A 292 30.17 19.78 12.05
CA PHE A 292 29.42 20.32 13.20
C PHE A 292 30.09 19.99 14.53
N ARG A 293 30.44 18.72 14.77
CA ARG A 293 31.20 18.31 15.97
C ARG A 293 32.55 19.02 16.08
N GLY A 294 33.23 19.26 14.95
CA GLY A 294 34.48 20.01 14.92
C GLY A 294 34.29 21.48 15.34
N CYS A 295 33.19 22.10 14.93
CA CYS A 295 32.85 23.47 15.31
C CYS A 295 32.54 23.57 16.82
N GLU A 296 31.76 22.64 17.37
CA GLU A 296 31.45 22.56 18.82
C GLU A 296 32.72 22.43 19.67
N ASN A 297 33.67 21.62 19.19
CA ASN A 297 34.96 21.39 19.85
C ASN A 297 36.00 22.49 19.55
N LYS A 298 35.63 23.57 18.85
CA LYS A 298 36.53 24.67 18.44
C LYS A 298 37.76 24.20 17.62
N LEU A 299 37.64 23.06 16.93
CA LEU A 299 38.66 22.56 16.00
C LEU A 299 38.67 23.34 14.69
N TYR A 300 37.54 23.98 14.34
CA TYR A 300 37.40 24.81 13.16
C TYR A 300 37.01 26.23 13.55
N THR A 301 37.51 27.21 12.80
CA THR A 301 36.98 28.57 12.87
C THR A 301 35.58 28.60 12.22
N ALA A 302 34.80 29.63 12.52
CA ALA A 302 33.46 29.80 11.92
C ALA A 302 33.53 29.87 10.39
N GLU A 303 34.52 30.61 9.85
CA GLU A 303 34.73 30.73 8.40
C GLU A 303 35.15 29.42 7.75
N GLU A 304 36.05 28.66 8.38
CA GLU A 304 36.47 27.35 7.86
C GLU A 304 35.32 26.34 7.87
N SER A 305 34.50 26.35 8.93
CA SER A 305 33.32 25.49 9.03
C SER A 305 32.31 25.80 7.92
N ARG A 306 32.08 27.10 7.65
CA ARG A 306 31.20 27.56 6.57
C ARG A 306 31.67 27.07 5.20
N LEU A 307 32.97 27.24 4.89
CA LEU A 307 33.53 26.82 3.62
C LEU A 307 33.44 25.30 3.40
N LYS A 308 33.66 24.52 4.47
CA LYS A 308 33.51 23.05 4.41
C LYS A 308 32.07 22.63 4.17
N LEU A 309 31.12 23.25 4.87
CA LEU A 309 29.69 22.98 4.65
C LEU A 309 29.27 23.35 3.23
N GLU A 310 29.69 24.51 2.71
CA GLU A 310 29.41 24.90 1.32
C GLU A 310 29.98 23.90 0.30
N THR A 311 31.17 23.35 0.56
CA THR A 311 31.75 22.30 -0.30
C THR A 311 30.93 21.00 -0.28
N ILE A 312 30.43 20.62 0.90
CA ILE A 312 29.56 19.44 1.06
C ILE A 312 28.25 19.66 0.32
N ASP A 313 27.60 20.80 0.51
CA ASP A 313 26.31 21.14 -0.11
C ASP A 313 26.43 21.15 -1.64
N ASN A 314 27.47 21.78 -2.20
CA ASN A 314 27.73 21.79 -3.64
C ASN A 314 27.95 20.36 -4.20
N THR A 315 28.60 19.48 -3.44
CA THR A 315 28.82 18.09 -3.86
C THR A 315 27.52 17.29 -3.79
N GLU A 316 26.72 17.51 -2.75
CA GLU A 316 25.41 16.89 -2.57
C GLU A 316 24.47 17.28 -3.73
N ASP A 317 24.39 18.56 -4.09
CA ASP A 317 23.58 19.05 -5.20
C ASP A 317 24.00 18.39 -6.53
N SER A 318 25.31 18.27 -6.77
CA SER A 318 25.83 17.57 -7.96
C SER A 318 25.39 16.10 -8.01
N LEU A 319 25.41 15.40 -6.88
CA LEU A 319 24.97 14.01 -6.79
C LEU A 319 23.45 13.86 -6.93
N ARG A 320 22.67 14.78 -6.35
CA ARG A 320 21.21 14.80 -6.48
C ARG A 320 20.77 15.06 -7.93
N CYS A 321 21.48 15.91 -8.66
CA CYS A 321 21.25 16.10 -10.10
C CYS A 321 21.47 14.79 -10.87
N LYS A 322 22.61 14.11 -10.64
CA LYS A 322 22.89 12.81 -11.29
C LYS A 322 21.84 11.75 -10.96
N LEU A 323 21.37 11.73 -9.72
CA LEU A 323 20.31 10.81 -9.29
C LEU A 323 19.00 11.06 -10.04
N SER A 324 18.66 12.33 -10.26
CA SER A 324 17.45 12.74 -11.00
C SER A 324 17.53 12.33 -12.48
N ASP A 325 18.71 12.50 -13.11
CA ASP A 325 18.94 12.08 -14.50
C ASP A 325 18.75 10.55 -14.70
N LEU A 326 18.99 9.75 -13.65
CA LEU A 326 18.76 8.30 -13.69
C LEU A 326 17.27 7.94 -13.61
N ASP A 327 16.46 8.71 -12.88
CA ASP A 327 15.03 8.45 -12.67
C ASP A 327 14.16 8.86 -13.87
N ASP A 328 14.58 9.85 -14.67
CA ASP A 328 13.86 10.29 -15.87
C ASP A 328 13.94 9.30 -17.05
N THR A 329 14.68 8.21 -16.91
CA THR A 329 14.73 7.20 -17.97
C THR A 329 13.42 6.40 -17.98
N PRO A 330 12.65 6.41 -19.08
CA PRO A 330 11.34 5.77 -19.11
C PRO A 330 11.46 4.31 -18.70
N GLU A 331 10.79 3.96 -17.59
CA GLU A 331 10.62 2.58 -17.17
C GLU A 331 10.20 1.76 -18.38
N LEU A 332 10.95 0.69 -18.64
CA LEU A 332 10.56 -0.26 -19.68
C LEU A 332 9.12 -0.66 -19.39
N PRO A 333 8.22 -0.65 -20.40
CA PRO A 333 6.82 -0.95 -20.19
C PRO A 333 6.75 -2.32 -19.53
N SER A 334 6.45 -2.30 -18.22
CA SER A 334 6.35 -3.49 -17.40
C SER A 334 5.45 -4.44 -18.15
N ALA A 335 6.01 -5.58 -18.56
CA ALA A 335 5.35 -6.51 -19.45
C ALA A 335 4.07 -6.93 -18.75
N LYS A 336 2.95 -6.27 -19.07
CA LYS A 336 1.63 -6.59 -18.54
C LYS A 336 1.41 -8.03 -18.93
N ARG A 337 1.65 -8.93 -17.97
CA ARG A 337 1.52 -10.36 -18.10
C ARG A 337 0.09 -10.57 -18.54
N ALA A 338 -0.09 -10.84 -19.83
CA ALA A 338 -1.40 -11.13 -20.39
C ALA A 338 -1.90 -12.34 -19.60
N ARG A 339 -2.83 -12.11 -18.67
CA ARG A 339 -3.50 -13.17 -17.93
C ARG A 339 -4.15 -14.05 -18.98
N ARG A 340 -3.50 -15.15 -19.31
CA ARG A 340 -4.03 -16.19 -20.18
C ARG A 340 -5.19 -16.76 -19.37
N SER A 341 -6.41 -16.41 -19.76
CA SER A 341 -7.63 -17.04 -19.25
C SER A 341 -7.52 -18.53 -19.56
N VAL A 342 -7.12 -19.31 -18.57
CA VAL A 342 -7.22 -20.76 -18.63
C VAL A 342 -8.70 -21.04 -18.41
N SER A 343 -9.42 -21.30 -19.50
CA SER A 343 -10.78 -21.81 -19.44
C SER A 343 -10.67 -23.24 -18.92
N ASP A 344 -10.97 -23.41 -17.63
CA ASP A 344 -11.14 -24.71 -17.00
C ASP A 344 -12.47 -25.30 -17.50
N SER A 345 -12.36 -26.37 -18.28
CA SER A 345 -13.47 -27.10 -18.89
C SER A 345 -13.53 -28.47 -18.25
N SER A 346 -14.12 -28.55 -17.07
CA SER A 346 -14.49 -29.81 -16.44
C SER A 346 -15.89 -30.18 -16.92
N ASP A 347 -15.97 -30.91 -18.02
CA ASP A 347 -17.13 -31.75 -18.32
C ASP A 347 -16.98 -33.02 -17.47
N GLU A 348 -17.78 -33.10 -16.40
CA GLU A 348 -18.05 -34.35 -15.69
C GLU A 348 -19.28 -34.98 -16.35
N ASP A 349 -19.05 -36.01 -17.16
CA ASP A 349 -20.06 -36.98 -17.58
C ASP A 349 -20.24 -37.99 -16.42
N ASP A 350 -21.40 -37.93 -15.75
CA ASP A 350 -21.90 -38.98 -14.86
C ASP A 350 -23.00 -39.77 -15.60
N ASP A 351 -22.83 -41.10 -15.65
CA ASP A 351 -23.76 -42.11 -16.19
C ASP A 351 -24.16 -43.10 -15.09
#